data_AF-A0AAD7SFB3-F1
#
_entry.id   AF-A0AAD7SFB3-F1
#
_cell.length_a   1.000
_cell.length_b   1.000
_cell.length_c   1.000
_cell.angle_alpha   90.00
_cell.angle_beta   90.00
_cell.angle_gamma   90.00
#
_symmetry.space_group_name_H-M   'P 1'
#
loop_
_entity.id
_entity.type
_entity.pdbx_description
1 polymer ?
#
loop_
_entity_poly.entity_id
_entity_poly.type
_entity_poly.pdbx_seq_one_letter_code
_entity_poly.pdbx_strand_id
1 'polypeptide(L)'
;MTCRRRQRRDDTQQVSEEASNKAYAFLTSNENAEIQLRRGVKMTGLMVDTGATSHIITDIAKFKKFDDRFQAETHCVELADGTRSNGIAEHRGDAKVSLIDSRGRRHNTTLRRALYIPSYPQDIFSVKAATASGATVIFKEGKDVIQDGTRRYPIPHS
;
A
#
# COMPACT_ATOMS: atom_id res chain seq x y z
N MET A 1 25.75 24.89 14.42
CA MET A 1 26.65 24.26 13.43
C MET A 1 26.23 24.73 12.05
N THR A 2 27.11 25.44 11.35
CA THR A 2 26.86 26.06 10.04
C THR A 2 27.39 25.14 8.94
N CYS A 3 26.51 24.51 8.18
CA CYS A 3 26.90 23.67 7.04
C CYS A 3 26.96 24.53 5.76
N ARG A 4 28.17 24.94 5.36
CA ARG A 4 28.43 25.63 4.08
C ARG A 4 28.50 24.60 2.94
N ARG A 5 27.65 24.75 1.92
CA ARG A 5 27.60 23.90 0.72
C ARG A 5 28.55 24.47 -0.36
N ARG A 6 29.55 23.69 -0.79
CA ARG A 6 30.41 23.99 -1.95
C ARG A 6 29.64 23.74 -3.24
N GLN A 7 29.68 24.69 -4.18
CA GLN A 7 29.16 24.54 -5.53
C GLN A 7 30.06 23.61 -6.34
N ARG A 8 29.48 22.53 -6.88
CA ARG A 8 30.04 21.78 -8.02
C ARG A 8 29.01 21.89 -9.13
N ARG A 9 29.38 22.53 -10.24
CA ARG A 9 28.59 22.60 -11.47
C ARG A 9 28.65 21.24 -12.14
N ASP A 10 27.50 20.63 -12.37
CA ASP A 10 27.31 19.63 -13.42
C ASP A 10 26.10 20.10 -14.24
N ASP A 11 26.33 20.25 -15.54
CA ASP A 11 25.36 20.70 -16.52
C ASP A 11 24.29 19.62 -16.76
N THR A 12 23.06 19.90 -16.35
CA THR A 12 21.87 19.16 -16.78
C THR A 12 20.84 20.16 -17.32
N GLN A 13 20.42 19.93 -18.57
CA GLN A 13 19.51 20.76 -19.35
C GLN A 13 18.22 21.10 -18.57
N GLN A 14 17.95 22.39 -18.47
CA GLN A 14 16.69 22.94 -17.97
C GLN A 14 15.55 22.64 -18.96
N VAL A 15 14.52 21.95 -18.49
CA VAL A 15 13.17 22.06 -19.05
C VAL A 15 12.46 23.13 -18.23
N SER A 16 12.04 24.21 -18.89
CA SER A 16 11.29 25.28 -18.25
C SER A 16 9.85 24.81 -17.99
N GLU A 17 9.56 24.43 -16.76
CA GLU A 17 8.19 24.42 -16.25
C GLU A 17 8.04 25.63 -15.32
N GLU A 18 6.99 26.42 -15.56
CA GLU A 18 6.59 27.53 -14.69
C GLU A 18 6.36 27.00 -13.27
N ALA A 19 7.38 27.12 -12.42
CA ALA A 19 7.35 26.65 -11.05
C ALA A 19 6.49 27.58 -10.20
N SER A 20 5.17 27.35 -10.17
CA SER A 20 4.35 27.80 -9.05
C SER A 20 4.84 27.05 -7.80
N ASN A 21 5.65 27.73 -6.99
CA ASN A 21 6.32 27.18 -5.82
C ASN A 21 5.29 26.99 -4.68
N LYS A 22 4.38 26.02 -4.84
CA LYS A 22 3.35 25.70 -3.86
C LYS A 22 3.96 24.80 -2.78
N ALA A 23 4.36 25.39 -1.66
CA ALA A 23 4.75 24.67 -0.47
C ALA A 23 3.50 24.33 0.36
N TYR A 24 3.40 23.08 0.80
CA TYR A 24 2.33 22.60 1.68
C TYR A 24 2.95 22.11 2.98
N ALA A 25 2.35 22.46 4.12
CA ALA A 25 2.75 22.01 5.44
C ALA A 25 1.51 21.53 6.19
N PHE A 26 1.66 20.45 6.95
CA PHE A 26 0.59 19.87 7.74
C PHE A 26 1.06 19.76 9.20
N LEU A 27 0.27 20.29 10.12
CA LEU A 27 0.47 20.09 11.55
C LEU A 27 -0.19 18.76 11.94
N THR A 28 0.61 17.84 12.48
CA THR A 28 0.10 16.59 13.05
C THR A 28 -0.04 16.75 14.56
N SER A 29 -1.26 16.93 15.05
CA SER A 29 -1.58 16.83 16.47
C SER A 29 -1.90 15.37 16.80
N ASN A 30 -1.07 14.73 17.64
CA ASN A 30 -1.18 13.32 18.02
C ASN A 30 -2.37 12.99 18.97
N GLU A 31 -3.39 13.84 19.05
CA GLU A 31 -4.35 13.78 20.16
C GLU A 31 -5.35 12.63 20.07
N ASN A 32 -5.46 11.92 18.92
CA ASN A 32 -6.43 10.83 18.74
C ASN A 32 -5.81 9.53 18.17
N ALA A 33 -4.61 9.14 18.59
CA ALA A 33 -4.02 7.84 18.22
C ALA A 33 -4.68 6.63 18.90
N GLU A 34 -5.79 6.81 19.62
CA GLU A 34 -6.70 5.74 20.00
C GLU A 34 -7.92 5.74 19.08
N ILE A 35 -7.78 5.18 17.87
CA ILE A 35 -8.92 4.46 17.31
C ILE A 35 -9.05 3.23 18.20
N GLN A 36 -9.82 3.38 19.28
CA GLN A 36 -10.30 2.25 20.05
C GLN A 36 -11.06 1.36 19.06
N LEU A 37 -10.36 0.32 18.64
CA LEU A 37 -10.86 -0.80 17.87
C LEU A 37 -12.10 -1.29 18.61
N ARG A 38 -13.29 -0.86 18.16
CA ARG A 38 -14.54 -1.45 18.66
C ARG A 38 -14.44 -2.93 18.35
N ARG A 39 -14.18 -3.73 19.39
CA ARG A 39 -14.03 -5.18 19.34
C ARG A 39 -15.15 -5.74 18.46
N GLY A 40 -14.80 -6.18 17.25
CA GLY A 40 -15.70 -6.94 16.37
C GLY A 40 -15.97 -6.38 14.97
N VAL A 41 -15.59 -5.14 14.62
CA VAL A 41 -15.81 -4.65 13.25
C VAL A 41 -14.60 -4.94 12.38
N LYS A 42 -14.61 -6.06 11.64
CA LYS A 42 -13.68 -6.25 10.52
C LYS A 42 -14.02 -5.21 9.45
N MET A 43 -13.09 -4.31 9.15
CA MET A 43 -13.26 -3.38 8.04
C MET A 43 -13.30 -4.20 6.76
N THR A 44 -14.39 -4.05 5.99
CA THR A 44 -14.55 -4.75 4.72
C THR A 44 -13.83 -3.98 3.61
N GLY A 45 -13.42 -4.68 2.55
CA GLY A 45 -12.72 -4.08 1.42
C GLY A 45 -11.20 -4.16 1.53
N LEU A 46 -10.54 -3.55 0.53
CA LEU A 46 -9.10 -3.61 0.30
C LEU A 46 -8.56 -2.18 0.33
N MET A 47 -7.84 -1.81 1.39
CA MET A 47 -7.29 -0.47 1.56
C MET A 47 -6.08 -0.27 0.64
N VAL A 48 -6.08 0.78 -0.17
CA VAL A 48 -4.94 1.11 -1.02
C VAL A 48 -3.94 1.91 -0.21
N ASP A 49 -2.72 1.38 -0.05
CA ASP A 49 -1.70 1.95 0.81
C ASP A 49 -0.38 2.15 0.04
N THR A 50 0.10 3.39 0.04
CA THR A 50 1.37 3.79 -0.59
C THR A 50 2.59 3.55 0.30
N GLY A 51 2.39 3.48 1.63
CA GLY A 51 3.43 3.21 2.62
C GLY A 51 3.72 1.72 2.82
N ALA A 52 2.76 0.84 2.54
CA ALA A 52 2.96 -0.60 2.64
C ALA A 52 3.95 -1.13 1.58
N THR A 53 4.87 -2.00 1.99
CA THR A 53 5.84 -2.64 1.11
C THR A 53 5.36 -3.96 0.51
N SER A 54 4.42 -4.63 1.16
CA SER A 54 3.82 -5.89 0.73
C SER A 54 2.30 -5.80 0.82
N HIS A 55 1.60 -6.55 -0.03
CA HIS A 55 0.17 -6.76 0.16
C HIS A 55 -0.07 -7.50 1.49
N ILE A 56 -1.11 -7.13 2.22
CA ILE A 56 -1.50 -7.78 3.47
C ILE A 56 -2.91 -8.32 3.30
N ILE A 57 -3.11 -9.57 3.68
CA ILE A 57 -4.39 -10.27 3.61
C ILE A 57 -4.69 -10.85 4.99
N THR A 58 -5.91 -10.63 5.45
CA THR A 58 -6.37 -11.01 6.79
C THR A 58 -7.14 -12.34 6.80
N ASP A 59 -7.49 -12.86 5.63
CA ASP A 59 -8.26 -14.09 5.45
C ASP A 59 -7.44 -15.16 4.72
N ILE A 60 -7.12 -16.24 5.43
CA ILE A 60 -6.32 -17.35 4.92
C ILE A 60 -6.98 -18.04 3.71
N ALA A 61 -8.32 -18.04 3.62
CA ALA A 61 -9.04 -18.70 2.53
C ALA A 61 -8.80 -18.07 1.15
N LYS A 62 -8.30 -16.82 1.12
CA LYS A 62 -7.93 -16.10 -0.10
C LYS A 62 -6.63 -16.61 -0.72
N PHE A 63 -5.77 -17.27 0.07
CA PHE A 63 -4.51 -17.83 -0.45
C PHE A 63 -4.77 -19.09 -1.27
N LYS A 64 -4.08 -19.20 -2.41
CA LYS A 64 -4.12 -20.39 -3.29
C LYS A 64 -2.82 -21.15 -3.31
N LYS A 65 -1.73 -20.50 -2.91
CA LYS A 65 -0.41 -21.09 -2.82
C LYS A 65 0.34 -20.37 -1.71
N PHE A 66 1.05 -21.13 -0.89
CA PHE A 66 1.98 -20.60 0.10
C PHE A 66 3.43 -20.74 -0.38
N ASP A 67 4.29 -19.88 0.15
CA ASP A 67 5.73 -19.95 -0.01
C ASP A 67 6.33 -20.74 1.16
N ASP A 68 6.65 -22.01 0.93
CA ASP A 68 7.17 -22.93 1.96
C ASP A 68 8.54 -22.49 2.54
N ARG A 69 9.21 -21.54 1.90
CA ARG A 69 10.49 -20.98 2.37
C ARG A 69 10.31 -19.79 3.30
N PHE A 70 9.08 -19.34 3.51
CA PHE A 70 8.77 -18.21 4.36
C PHE A 70 8.94 -18.56 5.84
N GLN A 71 9.78 -17.81 6.54
CA GLN A 71 10.07 -18.01 7.97
C GLN A 71 9.37 -16.93 8.80
N ALA A 72 8.14 -17.21 9.22
CA ALA A 72 7.29 -16.28 9.99
C ALA A 72 8.01 -15.68 11.21
N GLU A 73 8.66 -16.52 12.03
CA GLU A 73 9.33 -16.13 13.28
C GLU A 73 10.40 -15.05 13.09
N THR A 74 11.10 -15.08 11.96
CA THR A 74 12.17 -14.13 11.63
C THR A 74 11.67 -12.92 10.84
N HIS A 75 10.44 -12.97 10.33
CA HIS A 75 9.90 -11.91 9.50
C HIS A 75 9.44 -10.73 10.34
N CYS A 76 10.14 -9.61 10.19
CA CYS A 76 9.81 -8.35 10.84
C CYS A 76 8.84 -7.53 10.00
N VAL A 77 7.78 -7.02 10.62
CA VAL A 77 6.94 -5.95 10.08
C VAL A 77 7.21 -4.68 10.89
N GLU A 78 7.44 -3.58 10.19
CA GLU A 78 7.67 -2.25 10.78
C GLU A 78 6.50 -1.34 10.42
N LEU A 79 5.90 -0.72 11.44
CA LEU A 79 4.80 0.23 11.28
C LEU A 79 5.32 1.65 11.10
N ALA A 80 4.43 2.56 10.70
CA ALA A 80 4.77 3.97 10.46
C ALA A 80 5.25 4.72 11.72
N ASP A 81 4.88 4.24 12.91
CA ASP A 81 5.38 4.76 14.19
C ASP A 81 6.77 4.23 14.56
N GLY A 82 7.39 3.43 13.69
CA GLY A 82 8.69 2.80 13.90
C GLY A 82 8.65 1.54 14.78
N THR A 83 7.47 1.13 15.27
CA THR A 83 7.35 -0.11 16.03
C THR A 83 7.59 -1.31 15.13
N ARG A 84 8.27 -2.32 15.67
CA ARG A 84 8.69 -3.52 14.95
C ARG A 84 8.15 -4.75 15.66
N SER A 85 7.48 -5.60 14.89
CA SER A 85 6.89 -6.85 15.36
C SER A 85 7.37 -8.01 14.50
N ASN A 86 7.90 -9.05 15.16
CA ASN A 86 8.30 -10.29 14.51
C ASN A 86 7.19 -11.33 14.67
N GLY A 87 7.08 -12.27 13.72
CA GLY A 87 6.15 -13.39 13.85
C GLY A 87 4.67 -13.06 13.59
N ILE A 88 4.31 -11.80 13.34
CA ILE A 88 2.90 -11.43 13.09
C ILE A 88 2.42 -11.82 11.70
N ALA A 89 3.34 -11.95 10.74
CA ALA A 89 3.04 -12.50 9.43
C ALA A 89 3.24 -14.00 9.48
N GLU A 90 2.12 -14.73 9.55
CA GLU A 90 2.12 -16.18 9.75
C GLU A 90 2.51 -16.91 8.45
N HIS A 91 2.08 -16.39 7.30
CA HIS A 91 2.39 -16.97 5.99
C HIS A 91 2.69 -15.90 4.94
N ARG A 92 3.32 -16.33 3.84
CA ARG A 92 3.44 -15.57 2.60
C ARG A 92 2.95 -16.44 1.44
N GLY A 93 2.30 -15.82 0.45
CA GLY A 93 1.81 -16.57 -0.69
C GLY A 93 1.08 -15.75 -1.75
N ASP A 94 0.45 -16.46 -2.68
CA ASP A 94 -0.36 -15.86 -3.72
C ASP A 94 -1.83 -15.84 -3.28
N ALA A 95 -2.37 -14.64 -3.09
CA ALA A 95 -3.72 -14.42 -2.61
C ALA A 95 -4.64 -13.93 -3.75
N LYS A 96 -5.86 -14.46 -3.83
CA LYS A 96 -6.88 -14.00 -4.76
C LYS A 96 -7.74 -12.92 -4.13
N VAL A 97 -7.90 -11.81 -4.83
CA VAL A 97 -8.85 -10.74 -4.48
C VAL A 97 -9.76 -10.46 -5.66
N SER A 98 -10.96 -9.96 -5.36
CA SER A 98 -11.99 -9.65 -6.35
C SER A 98 -12.05 -8.14 -6.53
N LEU A 99 -11.74 -7.65 -7.73
CA LEU A 99 -11.87 -6.25 -8.12
C LEU A 99 -13.06 -6.06 -9.06
N ILE A 100 -13.68 -4.89 -9.04
CA ILE A 100 -14.78 -4.54 -9.94
C ILE A 100 -14.24 -3.55 -10.96
N ASP A 101 -14.37 -3.86 -12.25
CA ASP A 101 -13.93 -2.95 -13.32
C ASP A 101 -14.92 -1.80 -13.51
N SER A 102 -14.53 -0.81 -14.32
CA SER A 102 -15.36 0.35 -14.65
C SER A 102 -16.69 0.01 -15.35
N ARG A 103 -16.90 -1.23 -15.79
CA ARG A 103 -18.15 -1.72 -16.38
C ARG A 103 -18.99 -2.52 -15.36
N GLY A 104 -18.61 -2.53 -14.09
CA GLY A 104 -19.27 -3.30 -13.03
C GLY A 104 -18.95 -4.79 -13.04
N ARG A 105 -18.00 -5.26 -13.87
CA ARG A 105 -17.67 -6.69 -13.95
C ARG A 105 -16.66 -7.07 -12.89
N ARG A 106 -16.92 -8.18 -12.22
CA ARG A 106 -16.03 -8.75 -11.22
C ARG A 106 -14.87 -9.51 -11.88
N HIS A 107 -13.65 -9.21 -11.48
CA HIS A 107 -12.44 -9.91 -11.91
C HIS A 107 -11.66 -10.42 -10.69
N ASN A 108 -11.29 -11.70 -10.72
CA ASN A 108 -10.36 -12.24 -9.73
C ASN A 108 -8.94 -11.92 -10.18
N THR A 109 -8.21 -11.17 -9.35
CA THR A 109 -6.78 -10.89 -9.53
C THR A 109 -5.96 -11.59 -8.45
N THR A 110 -4.67 -11.80 -8.72
CA THR A 110 -3.75 -12.47 -7.80
C THR A 110 -2.74 -11.46 -7.28
N LEU A 111 -2.76 -11.22 -5.97
CA LEU A 111 -1.72 -10.48 -5.26
C LEU A 111 -0.59 -11.46 -4.95
N ARG A 112 0.53 -11.32 -5.66
CA ARG A 112 1.69 -12.19 -5.51
C ARG A 112 2.47 -11.85 -4.25
N ARG A 113 2.98 -12.88 -3.56
CA ARG A 113 3.81 -12.74 -2.36
C ARG A 113 3.17 -11.88 -1.25
N ALA A 114 1.84 -11.92 -1.14
CA ALA A 114 1.11 -11.27 -0.07
C ALA A 114 1.45 -11.89 1.29
N LEU A 115 1.45 -11.09 2.35
CA LEU A 115 1.59 -11.55 3.72
C LEU A 115 0.21 -11.86 4.31
N TYR A 116 0.10 -13.00 4.97
CA TYR A 116 -1.04 -13.33 5.80
C TYR A 116 -0.81 -12.79 7.22
N ILE A 117 -1.62 -11.81 7.63
CA ILE A 117 -1.54 -11.18 8.96
C ILE A 117 -2.97 -11.10 9.52
N PRO A 118 -3.44 -12.14 10.25
CA PRO A 118 -4.83 -12.17 10.73
C PRO A 118 -5.14 -11.14 11.81
N SER A 119 -4.12 -10.61 12.48
CA SER A 119 -4.26 -9.58 13.52
C SER A 119 -4.58 -8.19 12.97
N TYR A 120 -4.40 -7.95 11.67
CA TYR A 120 -4.70 -6.65 11.06
C TYR A 120 -6.20 -6.47 10.82
N PRO A 121 -6.72 -5.23 10.92
CA PRO A 121 -8.16 -4.98 10.85
C PRO A 121 -8.74 -5.02 9.43
N GLN A 122 -7.89 -4.91 8.39
CA GLN A 122 -8.29 -4.83 6.99
C GLN A 122 -7.21 -5.39 6.06
N ASP A 123 -7.60 -5.87 4.89
CA ASP A 123 -6.67 -6.20 3.81
C ASP A 123 -6.04 -4.91 3.25
N ILE A 124 -4.75 -4.97 2.90
CA ILE A 124 -3.96 -3.84 2.38
C ILE A 124 -3.41 -4.17 0.99
N PHE A 125 -3.73 -3.32 0.03
CA PHE A 125 -3.13 -3.29 -1.28
C PHE A 125 -1.94 -2.34 -1.29
N SER A 126 -0.74 -2.90 -1.17
CA SER A 126 0.51 -2.15 -1.37
C SER A 126 0.61 -1.64 -2.82
N VAL A 127 0.63 -0.32 -2.98
CA VAL A 127 0.91 0.33 -4.27
C VAL A 127 2.30 -0.04 -4.75
N LYS A 128 3.28 -0.11 -3.85
CA LYS A 128 4.67 -0.47 -4.18
C LYS A 128 4.77 -1.88 -4.77
N ALA A 129 4.10 -2.86 -4.17
CA ALA A 129 4.09 -4.24 -4.68
C ALA A 129 3.32 -4.38 -6.01
N ALA A 130 2.22 -3.63 -6.14
CA ALA A 130 1.42 -3.62 -7.36
C ALA A 130 2.16 -3.04 -8.56
N THR A 131 2.81 -1.88 -8.38
CA THR A 131 3.58 -1.21 -9.46
C THR A 131 4.82 -2.00 -9.85
N ALA A 132 5.49 -2.65 -8.88
CA ALA A 132 6.56 -3.60 -9.18
C ALA A 132 6.08 -4.81 -10.01
N SER A 133 4.78 -5.11 -9.97
CA SER A 133 4.15 -6.16 -10.78
C SER A 133 3.56 -5.67 -12.11
N GLY A 134 3.79 -4.39 -12.47
CA GLY A 134 3.36 -3.80 -13.75
C GLY A 134 1.99 -3.10 -13.72
N ALA A 135 1.33 -2.99 -12.57
CA ALA A 135 0.11 -2.20 -12.44
C ALA A 135 0.42 -0.69 -12.36
N THR A 136 -0.54 0.14 -12.74
CA THR A 136 -0.51 1.59 -12.54
C THR A 136 -1.59 1.98 -11.55
N VAL A 137 -1.27 2.81 -10.55
CA VAL A 137 -2.25 3.39 -9.65
C VAL A 137 -2.33 4.89 -9.94
N ILE A 138 -3.54 5.37 -10.20
CA ILE A 138 -3.82 6.77 -10.55
C ILE A 138 -4.63 7.34 -9.41
N PHE A 139 -4.07 8.32 -8.70
CA PHE A 139 -4.79 9.12 -7.72
C PHE A 139 -5.22 10.44 -8.36
N LYS A 140 -6.53 10.69 -8.40
CA LYS A 140 -7.12 11.90 -8.95
C LYS A 140 -8.41 12.15 -8.20
N GLU A 141 -8.65 13.40 -7.83
CA GLU A 141 -9.87 13.81 -7.10
C GLU A 141 -11.14 13.14 -7.66
N GLY A 142 -11.76 12.30 -6.83
CA GLY A 142 -12.99 11.55 -7.13
C GLY A 142 -12.86 10.47 -8.23
N LYS A 143 -11.65 10.14 -8.68
CA LYS A 143 -11.37 9.32 -9.86
C LYS A 143 -10.15 8.41 -9.65
N ASP A 144 -9.98 7.92 -8.43
CA ASP A 144 -8.89 7.01 -8.09
C ASP A 144 -9.09 5.66 -8.81
N VAL A 145 -8.03 5.15 -9.45
CA VAL A 145 -8.10 3.96 -10.31
C VAL A 145 -6.85 3.10 -10.19
N ILE A 146 -7.04 1.79 -10.08
CA ILE A 146 -6.00 0.78 -10.35
C ILE A 146 -6.13 0.35 -11.81
N GLN A 147 -5.05 0.38 -12.57
CA GLN A 147 -4.97 -0.04 -13.96
C GLN A 147 -4.00 -1.22 -14.12
N ASP A 148 -4.47 -2.28 -14.76
CA ASP A 148 -3.71 -3.49 -15.06
C ASP A 148 -3.89 -3.83 -16.54
N GLY A 149 -2.85 -3.58 -17.34
CA GLY A 149 -2.94 -3.57 -18.80
C GLY A 149 -4.02 -2.62 -19.31
N THR A 150 -5.05 -3.16 -19.96
CA THR A 150 -6.20 -2.41 -20.48
C THR A 150 -7.38 -2.31 -19.51
N ARG A 151 -7.30 -2.98 -18.34
CA ARG A 151 -8.38 -3.01 -17.35
C ARG A 151 -8.20 -1.87 -16.35
N ARG A 152 -9.33 -1.28 -15.94
CA ARG A 152 -9.38 -0.19 -14.96
C ARG A 152 -10.39 -0.54 -13.86
N TYR A 153 -9.94 -0.47 -12.62
CA TYR A 153 -10.69 -0.77 -11.42
C TYR A 153 -10.81 0.52 -10.59
N PRO A 154 -11.99 1.16 -10.53
CA PRO A 154 -12.22 2.32 -9.67
C PRO A 154 -12.01 1.97 -8.19
N ILE A 155 -11.35 2.86 -7.46
CA ILE A 155 -11.22 2.78 -6.00
C ILE A 155 -12.43 3.54 -5.41
N PRO A 156 -13.34 2.87 -4.67
CA PRO A 156 -14.50 3.53 -4.09
C PRO A 156 -14.07 4.60 -3.07
N HIS A 157 -14.75 5.74 -3.10
CA HIS A 157 -14.65 6.76 -2.05
C HIS A 157 -15.82 6.58 -1.08
N SER A 158 -15.53 6.56 0.22
CA SER A 158 -16.52 6.51 1.31
C SER A 158 -17.03 7.89 1.68
#